data_AF-A0AAW2AVK2-F1
#
_entry.id   AF-A0AAW2AVK2-F1
#
_cell.length_a   1.000
_cell.length_b   1.000
_cell.length_c   1.000
_cell.angle_alpha   90.00
_cell.angle_beta   90.00
_cell.angle_gamma   90.00
#
_symmetry.space_group_name_H-M   'P 1'
#
loop_
_entity.id
_entity.type
_entity.pdbx_description
1 polymer ?
#
loop_
_entity_poly.entity_id
_entity_poly.type
_entity_poly.pdbx_seq_one_letter_code
_entity_poly.pdbx_strand_id
1 'polypeptide(L)'
;MIKNAETLEGAQDAINEASAVLGLLRCSTYMRSIQERDVLVEEAARAYVEGRIKEAIEQLTEGLKTLGLGDAIKTYPEIMKPLFIGGSKPLEAEDLLGLFRINFSRPGSNRQRVENQTIMFWWDWLIEVGGADKIPPLGFGHKPTIQFLHPEDHGNRIFPEANTCDV
;
A
#
# COMPACT_ATOMS: atom_id res chain seq x y z
N MET A 1 10.66 22.24 15.70
CA MET A 1 11.16 23.29 16.61
C MET A 1 12.38 23.99 16.03
N ILE A 2 13.48 23.30 15.70
CA ILE A 2 14.69 23.91 15.10
C ILE A 2 14.40 24.69 13.80
N LYS A 3 13.73 24.08 12.81
CA LYS A 3 13.42 24.73 11.51
C LYS A 3 12.59 26.02 11.61
N ASN A 4 11.78 26.14 12.66
CA ASN A 4 10.87 27.26 12.84
C ASN A 4 11.48 28.37 13.72
N ALA A 5 12.71 28.20 14.21
CA ALA A 5 13.37 29.22 15.01
C ALA A 5 13.73 30.43 14.14
N GLU A 6 13.34 31.62 14.62
CA GLU A 6 13.60 32.91 13.96
C GLU A 6 14.87 33.59 14.50
N THR A 7 15.32 33.19 15.70
CA THR A 7 16.52 33.72 16.36
C THR A 7 17.56 32.62 16.57
N LEU A 8 18.84 33.02 16.66
CA LEU A 8 19.95 32.10 16.94
C LEU A 8 19.78 31.40 18.29
N GLU A 9 19.39 32.15 19.33
CA GLU A 9 19.17 31.63 20.67
C GLU A 9 18.05 30.57 20.68
N GLY A 10 16.90 30.85 20.04
CA GLY A 10 15.81 29.89 19.94
C GLY A 10 16.19 28.64 19.13
N ALA A 11 17.06 28.77 18.13
CA ALA A 11 17.57 27.62 17.38
C ALA A 11 18.54 26.77 18.22
N GLN A 12 19.39 27.41 19.02
CA GLN A 12 20.32 26.74 19.94
C GLN A 12 19.58 26.00 21.05
N ASP A 13 18.53 26.59 21.63
CA ASP A 13 17.69 25.92 22.63
C ASP A 13 16.99 24.69 22.05
N ALA A 14 16.41 24.83 20.87
CA ALA A 14 15.77 23.71 20.18
C ALA A 14 16.77 22.59 19.79
N ILE A 15 18.03 22.93 19.50
CA ILE A 15 19.11 21.96 19.28
C ILE A 15 19.48 21.27 20.60
N ASN A 16 19.59 22.01 21.69
CA ASN A 16 19.91 21.45 23.01
C ASN A 16 18.83 20.45 23.45
N GLU A 17 17.55 20.78 23.23
CA GLU A 17 16.43 19.88 23.50
C GLU A 17 16.49 18.61 22.61
N ALA A 18 16.86 18.77 21.33
CA ALA A 18 16.99 17.66 20.38
C ALA A 18 18.35 16.94 20.42
N SER A 19 19.25 17.31 21.34
CA SER A 19 20.66 16.87 21.33
C SER A 19 20.84 15.35 21.40
N ALA A 20 19.99 14.66 22.16
CA ALA A 20 20.01 13.19 22.23
C ALA A 20 19.70 12.54 20.88
N VAL A 21 18.71 13.08 20.15
CA VAL A 21 18.33 12.58 18.82
C VAL A 21 19.40 12.94 17.79
N LEU A 22 19.90 14.18 17.80
CA LEU A 22 20.97 14.61 16.90
C LEU A 22 22.26 13.81 17.13
N GLY A 23 22.58 13.49 18.39
CA GLY A 23 23.71 12.62 18.75
C GLY A 23 23.59 11.21 18.18
N LEU A 24 22.39 10.62 18.24
CA LEU A 24 22.11 9.31 17.60
C LEU A 24 22.29 9.38 16.07
N LEU A 25 21.90 10.50 15.47
CA LEU A 25 22.04 10.76 14.03
C LEU A 25 23.46 11.20 13.63
N ARG A 26 24.37 11.37 14.60
CA ARG A 26 25.72 11.93 14.42
C ARG A 26 25.73 13.32 13.77
N CYS A 27 24.68 14.10 13.99
CA CYS A 27 24.58 15.48 13.53
C CYS A 27 25.21 16.45 14.54
N SER A 28 25.63 17.62 14.05
CA SER A 28 26.15 18.67 14.93
C SER A 28 25.09 19.09 15.95
N THR A 29 25.50 19.19 17.22
CA THR A 29 24.67 19.75 18.31
C THR A 29 25.01 21.21 18.59
N TYR A 30 25.71 21.87 17.67
CA TYR A 30 26.13 23.26 17.83
C TYR A 30 25.95 24.04 16.54
N MET A 31 25.34 25.23 16.66
CA MET A 31 25.08 26.16 15.56
C MET A 31 25.72 27.51 15.89
N ARG A 32 26.51 28.06 14.96
CA ARG A 32 27.20 29.35 15.12
C ARG A 32 26.41 30.51 14.54
N SER A 33 25.57 30.25 13.55
CA SER A 33 24.79 31.26 12.85
C SER A 33 23.44 30.72 12.41
N ILE A 34 22.40 31.55 12.43
CA ILE A 34 21.02 31.14 12.10
C ILE A 34 20.88 30.62 10.65
N GLN A 35 21.81 31.01 9.76
CA GLN A 35 21.88 30.55 8.37
C GLN A 35 22.24 29.05 8.27
N GLU A 36 22.87 28.47 9.29
CA GLU A 36 23.23 27.03 9.33
C GLU A 36 22.03 26.14 9.68
N ARG A 37 20.92 26.73 10.13
CA ARG A 37 19.72 26.02 10.59
C ARG A 37 19.18 25.05 9.55
N ASP A 38 18.97 25.52 8.33
CA ASP A 38 18.32 24.71 7.30
C ASP A 38 19.24 23.57 6.85
N VAL A 39 20.56 23.83 6.80
CA VAL A 39 21.58 22.81 6.52
C VAL A 39 21.57 21.72 7.60
N LEU A 40 21.57 22.10 8.88
CA LEU A 40 21.55 21.15 9.99
C LEU A 40 20.27 20.30 9.99
N VAL A 41 19.12 20.92 9.71
CA VAL A 41 17.85 20.19 9.61
C VAL A 41 17.86 19.22 8.43
N GLU A 42 18.42 19.63 7.29
CA GLU A 42 18.56 18.74 6.13
C GLU A 42 19.51 17.57 6.42
N GLU A 43 20.66 17.82 7.04
CA GLU A 43 21.60 16.78 7.44
C GLU A 43 20.97 15.80 8.44
N ALA A 44 20.22 16.29 9.42
CA ALA A 44 19.51 15.45 10.37
C ALA A 44 18.42 14.61 9.70
N ALA A 45 17.64 15.20 8.78
CA ALA A 45 16.64 14.46 8.02
C ALA A 45 17.30 13.38 7.15
N ARG A 46 18.40 13.71 6.48
CA ARG A 46 19.18 12.78 5.66
C ARG A 46 19.76 11.65 6.50
N ALA A 47 20.41 11.95 7.62
CA ALA A 47 20.96 10.96 8.53
C ALA A 47 19.87 10.04 9.10
N TYR A 48 18.68 10.57 9.39
CA TYR A 48 17.55 9.79 9.89
C TYR A 48 17.01 8.81 8.85
N VAL A 49 16.88 9.25 7.60
CA VAL A 49 16.32 8.44 6.50
C VAL A 49 17.37 7.49 5.94
N GLU A 50 18.54 7.99 5.57
CA GLU A 50 19.59 7.22 4.90
C GLU A 50 20.38 6.38 5.90
N GLY A 51 20.77 6.95 7.05
CA GLY A 51 21.70 6.28 7.98
C GLY A 51 21.19 4.94 8.51
N ARG A 52 19.87 4.80 8.70
CA ARG A 52 19.26 3.57 9.25
C ARG A 52 19.20 2.41 8.25
N ILE A 53 19.15 2.71 6.96
CA ILE A 53 18.98 1.70 5.91
C ILE A 53 20.21 1.58 5.00
N LYS A 54 21.17 2.50 5.11
CA LYS A 54 22.35 2.55 4.25
C LYS A 54 23.13 1.24 4.26
N GLU A 55 23.51 0.72 5.42
CA GLU A 55 24.25 -0.55 5.51
C GLU A 55 23.45 -1.72 4.90
N ALA A 56 22.15 -1.78 5.17
CA ALA A 56 21.27 -2.81 4.60
C ALA A 56 21.15 -2.69 3.07
N ILE A 57 21.06 -1.47 2.53
CA ILE A 57 21.03 -1.21 1.08
C ILE A 57 22.36 -1.54 0.44
N GLU A 58 23.49 -1.19 1.07
CA GLU A 58 24.83 -1.49 0.57
C GLU A 58 25.05 -3.00 0.52
N GLN A 59 24.71 -3.72 1.58
CA GLN A 59 24.79 -5.18 1.64
C GLN A 59 23.88 -5.84 0.60
N LEU A 60 22.63 -5.37 0.46
CA LEU A 60 21.71 -5.85 -0.57
C LEU A 60 22.28 -5.60 -1.97
N THR A 61 22.83 -4.42 -2.21
CA THR A 61 23.44 -4.05 -3.50
C THR A 61 24.64 -4.95 -3.81
N GLU A 62 25.46 -5.26 -2.82
CA GLU A 62 26.59 -6.19 -2.98
C GLU A 62 26.11 -7.61 -3.30
N GLY A 63 25.13 -8.13 -2.57
CA GLY A 63 24.54 -9.45 -2.84
C GLY A 63 23.91 -9.56 -4.23
N LEU A 64 23.21 -8.50 -4.68
CA LEU A 64 22.65 -8.45 -6.04
C LEU A 64 23.74 -8.46 -7.11
N LYS A 65 24.92 -7.88 -6.85
CA LYS A 65 26.04 -7.92 -7.80
C LYS A 65 26.68 -9.31 -7.92
N THR A 66 26.59 -10.17 -6.91
CA THR A 66 27.25 -11.49 -6.92
C THR A 66 26.88 -12.35 -8.14
N LEU A 67 25.65 -12.22 -8.65
CA LEU A 67 25.17 -12.94 -9.83
C LEU A 67 24.89 -12.00 -11.02
N GLY A 68 25.44 -10.79 -11.01
CA GLY A 68 25.25 -9.78 -12.07
C GLY A 68 23.86 -9.12 -12.10
N LEU A 69 22.97 -9.47 -11.16
CA LEU A 69 21.62 -8.93 -11.09
C LEU A 69 21.62 -7.42 -10.77
N GLY A 70 22.52 -6.96 -9.89
CA GLY A 70 22.67 -5.55 -9.56
C GLY A 70 23.06 -4.69 -10.77
N ASP A 71 23.90 -5.22 -11.65
CA ASP A 71 24.27 -4.54 -12.90
C ASP A 71 23.11 -4.56 -13.88
N ALA A 72 22.43 -5.69 -14.02
CA ALA A 72 21.26 -5.81 -14.89
C ALA A 72 20.09 -4.90 -14.45
N ILE A 73 19.88 -4.68 -13.15
CA ILE A 73 18.93 -3.68 -12.61
C ILE A 73 19.29 -2.27 -13.06
N LYS A 74 20.57 -1.90 -13.05
CA LYS A 74 21.03 -0.58 -13.50
C LYS A 74 20.97 -0.41 -15.01
N THR A 75 21.29 -1.45 -15.76
CA THR A 75 21.29 -1.43 -17.23
C THR A 75 19.88 -1.46 -17.81
N TYR A 76 18.94 -2.18 -17.18
CA TYR A 76 17.59 -2.39 -17.68
C TYR A 76 16.51 -2.07 -16.63
N PRO A 77 16.44 -0.83 -16.13
CA PRO A 77 15.53 -0.47 -15.03
C PRO A 77 14.06 -0.69 -15.40
N GLU A 78 13.66 -0.42 -16.64
CA GLU A 78 12.26 -0.59 -17.09
C GLU A 78 11.81 -2.06 -17.09
N ILE A 79 12.72 -3.00 -17.36
CA ILE A 79 12.42 -4.44 -17.37
C ILE A 79 12.48 -5.00 -15.94
N MET A 80 13.45 -4.53 -15.15
CA MET A 80 13.69 -5.04 -13.80
C MET A 80 12.71 -4.51 -12.77
N LYS A 81 12.32 -3.23 -12.87
CA LYS A 81 11.39 -2.58 -11.93
C LYS A 81 10.07 -3.36 -11.75
N PRO A 82 9.34 -3.82 -12.77
CA PRO A 82 8.13 -4.61 -12.57
C PRO A 82 8.39 -5.99 -11.95
N LEU A 83 9.60 -6.55 -12.03
CA LEU A 83 9.92 -7.84 -11.38
C LEU A 83 10.14 -7.70 -9.87
N PHE A 84 10.70 -6.57 -9.42
CA PHE A 84 11.05 -6.32 -8.01
C PHE A 84 10.05 -5.42 -7.28
N ILE A 85 9.46 -4.47 -8.00
CA ILE A 85 8.60 -3.39 -7.51
C ILE A 85 7.22 -3.46 -8.19
N GLY A 86 6.97 -4.48 -9.00
CA GLY A 86 5.64 -4.76 -9.54
C GLY A 86 4.66 -4.99 -8.41
N GLY A 87 3.99 -3.91 -7.98
CA GLY A 87 2.72 -4.04 -7.31
C GLY A 87 1.81 -4.80 -8.26
N SER A 88 1.02 -5.73 -7.72
CA SER A 88 -0.11 -6.31 -8.42
C SER A 88 -0.81 -5.21 -9.22
N LYS A 89 -1.11 -5.51 -10.49
CA LYS A 89 -1.95 -4.67 -11.36
C LYS A 89 -3.02 -3.96 -10.52
N PRO A 90 -3.19 -2.62 -10.65
CA PRO A 90 -4.31 -1.94 -10.00
C PRO A 90 -5.59 -2.71 -10.29
N LEU A 91 -6.42 -2.94 -9.27
CA LEU A 91 -7.64 -3.71 -9.43
C LEU A 91 -8.50 -3.08 -10.53
N GLU A 92 -8.64 -3.75 -11.68
CA GLU A 92 -9.55 -3.30 -12.72
C GLU A 92 -10.95 -3.84 -12.45
N ALA A 93 -11.96 -3.18 -13.03
CA ALA A 93 -13.35 -3.63 -12.93
C ALA A 93 -13.51 -5.09 -13.41
N GLU A 94 -12.79 -5.50 -14.47
CA GLU A 94 -12.82 -6.89 -14.95
C GLU A 94 -12.25 -7.87 -13.91
N ASP A 95 -11.24 -7.46 -13.15
CA ASP A 95 -10.67 -8.27 -12.09
C ASP A 95 -11.67 -8.45 -10.94
N LEU A 96 -12.42 -7.39 -10.58
CA LEU A 96 -13.55 -7.43 -9.63
C LEU A 96 -14.68 -8.35 -10.10
N LEU A 97 -15.08 -8.25 -11.36
CA LEU A 97 -16.09 -9.12 -11.97
C LEU A 97 -15.63 -10.59 -11.96
N GLY A 98 -14.34 -10.82 -12.12
CA GLY A 98 -13.72 -12.14 -12.10
C GLY A 98 -13.57 -12.78 -10.72
N LEU A 99 -13.79 -12.04 -9.62
CA LEU A 99 -13.61 -12.53 -8.25
C LEU A 99 -14.62 -13.62 -7.87
N PHE A 100 -15.88 -13.43 -8.27
CA PHE A 100 -16.99 -14.27 -7.84
C PHE A 100 -17.54 -15.10 -8.99
N ARG A 101 -17.93 -16.35 -8.70
CA ARG A 101 -18.85 -17.09 -9.57
C ARG A 101 -20.28 -16.70 -9.20
N ILE A 102 -21.04 -16.20 -10.17
CA ILE A 102 -22.43 -15.77 -9.93
C ILE A 102 -23.38 -16.82 -10.46
N ASN A 103 -24.26 -17.33 -9.59
CA ASN A 103 -25.28 -18.31 -9.95
C ASN A 103 -26.61 -17.59 -10.17
N PHE A 104 -26.85 -17.18 -11.41
CA PHE A 104 -28.12 -16.57 -11.79
C PHE A 104 -29.23 -17.60 -12.01
N SER A 105 -30.48 -17.14 -11.85
CA SER A 105 -31.69 -17.82 -12.28
C SER A 105 -31.74 -17.96 -13.81
N ARG A 106 -32.79 -18.63 -14.31
CA ARG A 106 -32.95 -18.86 -15.75
C ARG A 106 -32.87 -17.54 -16.55
N PRO A 107 -32.13 -17.52 -17.69
CA PRO A 107 -32.05 -16.35 -18.55
C PRO A 107 -33.43 -15.85 -18.99
N GLY A 108 -33.60 -14.53 -19.00
CA GLY A 108 -34.87 -13.89 -19.37
C GLY A 108 -35.98 -13.97 -18.31
N SER A 109 -35.74 -14.59 -17.15
CA SER A 109 -36.71 -14.58 -16.05
C SER A 109 -36.77 -13.23 -15.34
N ASN A 110 -37.90 -12.95 -14.69
CA ASN A 110 -38.01 -11.80 -13.79
C ASN A 110 -36.98 -11.85 -12.65
N ARG A 111 -36.63 -13.06 -12.19
CA ARG A 111 -35.58 -13.28 -11.18
C ARG A 111 -34.24 -12.80 -11.70
N GLN A 112 -33.81 -13.23 -12.89
CA GLN A 112 -32.56 -12.77 -13.52
C GLN A 112 -32.46 -11.24 -13.62
N ARG A 113 -33.57 -10.56 -13.93
CA ARG A 113 -33.59 -9.09 -14.00
C ARG A 113 -33.27 -8.44 -12.64
N VAL A 114 -33.88 -8.95 -11.57
CA VAL A 114 -33.64 -8.46 -10.21
C VAL A 114 -32.22 -8.80 -9.77
N GLU A 115 -31.78 -10.03 -10.01
CA GLU A 115 -30.41 -10.49 -9.69
C GLU A 115 -29.34 -9.63 -10.37
N ASN A 116 -29.52 -9.30 -11.66
CA ASN A 116 -28.62 -8.41 -12.39
C ASN A 116 -28.52 -7.03 -11.73
N GLN A 117 -29.62 -6.50 -11.22
CA GLN A 117 -29.62 -5.22 -10.53
C GLN A 117 -28.95 -5.35 -9.15
N THR A 118 -29.24 -6.42 -8.41
CA THR A 118 -28.63 -6.69 -7.09
C THR A 118 -27.11 -6.80 -7.20
N ILE A 119 -26.61 -7.46 -8.24
CA ILE A 119 -25.16 -7.62 -8.41
C ILE A 119 -24.47 -6.29 -8.79
N MET A 120 -25.15 -5.40 -9.53
CA MET A 120 -24.66 -4.03 -9.77
C MET A 120 -24.41 -3.30 -8.46
N PHE A 121 -25.40 -3.28 -7.57
CA PHE A 121 -25.24 -2.66 -6.24
C PHE A 121 -24.15 -3.33 -5.40
N TRP A 122 -23.96 -4.64 -5.53
CA TRP A 122 -22.88 -5.35 -4.85
C TRP A 122 -21.50 -4.92 -5.34
N TRP A 123 -21.31 -4.76 -6.65
CA TRP A 123 -20.04 -4.26 -7.19
C TRP A 123 -19.77 -2.82 -6.81
N ASP A 124 -20.79 -1.95 -6.87
CA ASP A 124 -20.68 -0.55 -6.44
C ASP A 124 -20.24 -0.48 -4.97
N TRP A 125 -20.87 -1.27 -4.10
CA TRP A 125 -20.50 -1.36 -2.69
C TRP A 125 -19.04 -1.83 -2.50
N LEU A 126 -18.60 -2.88 -3.21
CA LEU A 126 -17.22 -3.38 -3.12
C LEU A 126 -16.19 -2.33 -3.52
N ILE A 127 -16.51 -1.51 -4.53
CA ILE A 127 -15.67 -0.39 -4.97
C ILE A 127 -15.63 0.69 -3.88
N GLU A 128 -16.77 1.06 -3.30
CA GLU A 128 -16.87 2.07 -2.25
C GLU A 128 -16.13 1.69 -0.96
N VAL A 129 -16.22 0.42 -0.53
CA VAL A 129 -15.59 -0.02 0.72
C VAL A 129 -14.09 -0.34 0.59
N GLY A 130 -13.50 -0.16 -0.59
CA GLY A 130 -12.08 -0.42 -0.83
C GLY A 130 -11.70 -1.89 -0.58
N GLY A 131 -12.59 -2.83 -0.93
CA GLY A 131 -12.53 -4.23 -0.52
C GLY A 131 -11.22 -4.96 -0.87
N ALA A 132 -10.43 -4.43 -1.80
CA ALA A 132 -9.01 -4.70 -1.96
C ALA A 132 -8.36 -3.64 -2.85
N ASP A 133 -7.27 -2.99 -2.44
CA ASP A 133 -6.47 -2.16 -3.38
C ASP A 133 -5.70 -3.03 -4.39
N LYS A 134 -5.59 -4.33 -4.11
CA LYS A 134 -4.70 -5.30 -4.76
C LYS A 134 -5.25 -6.71 -4.65
N ILE A 135 -5.35 -7.44 -5.76
CA ILE A 135 -5.54 -8.90 -5.73
C ILE A 135 -4.20 -9.55 -5.34
N PRO A 136 -4.17 -10.59 -4.48
CA PRO A 136 -2.96 -11.34 -4.22
C PRO A 136 -2.31 -11.83 -5.53
N PRO A 137 -0.98 -11.84 -5.66
CA PRO A 137 -0.30 -12.27 -6.90
C PRO A 137 -0.65 -13.68 -7.39
N LEU A 138 -1.17 -14.53 -6.48
CA LEU A 138 -1.61 -15.90 -6.77
C LEU A 138 -3.14 -16.04 -6.93
N GLY A 139 -3.89 -14.94 -6.86
CA GLY A 139 -5.35 -14.94 -6.85
C GLY A 139 -5.96 -15.57 -5.59
N PHE A 140 -7.27 -15.84 -5.65
CA PHE A 140 -7.98 -16.62 -4.64
C PHE A 140 -7.98 -18.09 -5.05
N GLY A 141 -7.45 -18.98 -4.18
CA GLY A 141 -7.31 -20.41 -4.48
C GLY A 141 -8.63 -21.12 -4.82
N HIS A 142 -9.74 -20.63 -4.27
CA HIS A 142 -11.10 -21.01 -4.65
C HIS A 142 -11.92 -19.74 -4.90
N LYS A 143 -12.63 -19.67 -6.03
CA LYS A 143 -13.51 -18.53 -6.33
C LYS A 143 -14.78 -18.59 -5.47
N PRO A 144 -15.04 -17.59 -4.62
CA PRO A 144 -16.29 -17.53 -3.87
C PRO A 144 -17.50 -17.48 -4.81
N THR A 145 -18.62 -18.01 -4.36
CA THR A 145 -19.86 -18.07 -5.15
C THR A 145 -20.92 -17.15 -4.57
N ILE A 146 -21.58 -16.36 -5.42
CA ILE A 146 -22.75 -15.55 -5.06
C ILE A 146 -24.01 -16.30 -5.49
N GLN A 147 -24.92 -16.48 -4.54
CA GLN A 147 -26.25 -17.06 -4.75
C GLN A 147 -27.31 -16.06 -4.31
N PHE A 148 -28.42 -16.01 -5.04
CA PHE A 148 -29.52 -15.10 -4.75
C PHE A 148 -30.60 -15.82 -3.94
N LEU A 149 -30.80 -15.36 -2.70
CA LEU A 149 -31.83 -15.87 -1.80
C LEU A 149 -33.16 -15.16 -2.09
N HIS A 150 -33.93 -15.71 -3.05
CA HIS A 150 -35.22 -15.15 -3.42
C HIS A 150 -36.26 -15.29 -2.30
N PRO A 151 -37.09 -14.27 -2.03
CA PRO A 151 -38.10 -14.32 -0.97
C PRO A 151 -39.09 -15.46 -1.08
N GLU A 152 -39.42 -15.91 -2.31
CA GLU A 152 -40.36 -17.01 -2.51
C GLU A 152 -39.81 -18.36 -2.02
N ASP A 153 -38.49 -18.51 -2.01
CA ASP A 153 -37.82 -19.78 -1.69
C ASP A 153 -37.19 -19.73 -0.27
N HIS A 154 -36.78 -18.55 0.20
CA HIS A 154 -35.97 -18.39 1.41
C HIS A 154 -36.56 -17.43 2.47
N GLY A 155 -37.75 -16.89 2.21
CA GLY A 155 -38.38 -15.84 3.02
C GLY A 155 -37.68 -14.49 2.89
N ASN A 156 -38.26 -13.45 3.50
CA ASN A 156 -37.65 -12.12 3.46
C ASN A 156 -36.36 -12.08 4.29
N ARG A 157 -35.23 -11.84 3.61
CA ARG A 157 -33.92 -11.61 4.21
C ARG A 157 -33.57 -10.12 4.10
N ILE A 158 -33.12 -9.54 5.20
CA ILE A 158 -32.79 -8.10 5.29
C ILE A 158 -31.32 -7.84 4.96
N PHE A 159 -30.45 -8.82 5.24
CA PHE A 159 -29.00 -8.70 5.08
C PHE A 159 -28.44 -9.88 4.27
N PRO A 160 -27.31 -9.69 3.57
CA PRO A 160 -26.59 -10.79 2.93
C PRO A 160 -26.03 -11.77 3.98
N GLU A 161 -25.92 -13.03 3.58
CA GLU A 161 -25.41 -14.12 4.43
C GLU A 161 -24.12 -14.70 3.82
N ALA A 162 -23.18 -15.11 4.68
CA ALA A 162 -21.92 -15.72 4.28
C ALA A 162 -21.80 -17.13 4.88
N ASN A 163 -21.54 -18.12 4.02
CA ASN A 163 -21.26 -19.49 4.43
C ASN A 163 -19.75 -19.74 4.29
N THR A 164 -19.03 -19.82 5.41
CA THR A 164 -17.56 -19.98 5.43
C THR A 164 -17.11 -21.44 5.42
N CYS A 165 -18.03 -22.40 5.44
CA CYS A 165 -17.75 -23.83 5.56
C CYS A 165 -17.64 -24.59 4.22
N ASP A 166 -17.85 -23.92 3.08
CA ASP A 166 -17.71 -24.51 1.73
C ASP A 166 -16.31 -24.26 1.14
N VAL A 167 -15.26 -24.76 1.81
CA VAL A 167 -13.88 -24.76 1.30
C VAL A 167 -13.43 -26.18 0.98
#